data_AF-A0A482Z1L2-F1
#
_entry.id   AF-A0A482Z1L2-F1
#
_cell.length_a   1.000
_cell.length_b   1.000
_cell.length_c   1.000
_cell.angle_alpha   90.00
_cell.angle_beta   90.00
_cell.angle_gamma   90.00
#
_symmetry.space_group_name_H-M   'P 1'
#
loop_
_entity.id
_entity.type
_entity.pdbx_description
1 polymer ?
#
loop_
_entity_poly.entity_id
_entity_poly.type
_entity_poly.pdbx_seq_one_letter_code
_entity_poly.pdbx_strand_id
1 'polypeptide(L)' 'MKVKNKYVNRSHISENRFREIIKYFSLDLNAVQIKELTGLSRQTINKYLTAIRLRIVEL' A
#
# COMPACT_ATOMS: atom_id res chain seq x y z
N MET A 1 11.34 14.35 -16.70
CA MET A 1 11.63 13.97 -15.30
C MET A 1 10.69 12.85 -14.90
N LYS A 2 11.18 11.72 -14.37
CA LYS A 2 10.33 10.65 -13.86
C LYS A 2 9.60 11.18 -12.63
N VAL A 3 8.29 11.36 -12.69
CA VAL A 3 7.50 11.84 -11.54
C VAL A 3 7.65 10.81 -10.42
N LYS A 4 8.30 11.21 -9.33
CA LYS A 4 8.48 10.36 -8.17
C LYS A 4 7.11 10.18 -7.52
N ASN A 5 6.69 8.95 -7.28
CA ASN A 5 5.39 8.66 -6.69
C ASN A 5 5.24 9.38 -5.33
N LYS A 6 4.30 10.33 -5.27
CA LYS A 6 4.06 11.18 -4.10
C LYS A 6 3.66 10.39 -2.85
N TYR A 7 3.04 9.22 -3.01
CA TYR A 7 2.54 8.39 -1.92
C TYR A 7 3.63 7.60 -1.18
N VAL A 8 4.81 7.46 -1.80
CA VAL A 8 5.96 6.75 -1.21
C VAL A 8 7.21 7.62 -1.11
N ASN A 9 7.06 8.94 -1.32
CA ASN A 9 8.17 9.86 -1.21
C ASN A 9 8.75 9.83 0.21
N ARG A 10 10.08 9.64 0.33
CA ARG A 10 10.81 9.49 1.60
C ARG A 10 10.40 8.30 2.47
N SER A 11 9.63 7.36 1.94
CA SER A 11 9.31 6.12 2.65
C SER A 11 10.38 5.05 2.40
N HIS A 12 10.54 4.11 3.34
CA HIS A 12 11.43 2.95 3.18
C HIS A 12 10.86 1.86 2.25
N ILE A 13 9.61 1.99 1.79
CA ILE A 13 9.00 1.06 0.84
C ILE A 13 9.35 1.48 -0.59
N SER A 14 9.71 0.51 -1.43
CA SER A 14 9.92 0.79 -2.85
C SER A 14 8.58 1.03 -3.55
N GLU A 15 8.62 1.77 -4.67
CA GLU A 15 7.40 2.03 -5.45
C GLU A 15 6.75 0.74 -5.95
N ASN A 16 7.54 -0.27 -6.33
CA ASN A 16 7.01 -1.56 -6.77
C ASN A 16 6.22 -2.25 -5.66
N ARG A 17 6.75 -2.28 -4.43
CA ARG A 17 6.04 -2.86 -3.27
C ARG A 17 4.76 -2.09 -2.94
N PHE A 18 4.76 -0.77 -3.07
CA PHE A 18 3.53 0.01 -2.91
C PHE A 18 2.48 -0.31 -3.98
N ARG A 19 2.88 -0.50 -5.24
CA ARG A 19 1.96 -0.93 -6.30
C ARG A 19 1.40 -2.33 -6.03
N GLU A 20 2.18 -3.25 -5.46
CA GLU A 20 1.67 -4.56 -5.01
C GLU A 20 0.57 -4.40 -3.95
N ILE A 21 0.78 -3.53 -2.95
CA ILE A 21 -0.25 -3.25 -1.93
C ILE A 21 -1.54 -2.73 -2.58
N ILE A 22 -1.44 -1.79 -3.54
CA ILE A 22 -2.62 -1.28 -4.26
C ILE A 22 -3.30 -2.40 -5.05
N LYS A 23 -2.53 -3.22 -5.79
CA LYS A 23 -3.06 -4.35 -6.55
C LYS A 23 -3.83 -5.30 -5.65
N TYR A 24 -3.26 -5.68 -4.52
CA TYR A 24 -3.94 -6.60 -3.60
C TYR A 24 -5.13 -5.97 -2.89
N PHE A 25 -5.08 -4.68 -2.56
CA PHE A 25 -6.25 -3.94 -2.08
C PHE A 25 -7.38 -3.96 -3.10
N SER A 26 -7.10 -3.78 -4.40
CA SER A 26 -8.12 -3.84 -5.45
C SER A 26 -8.72 -5.24 -5.67
N LEU A 27 -8.04 -6.29 -5.19
CA LEU A 27 -8.53 -7.66 -5.17
C LEU A 27 -9.26 -8.00 -3.86
N ASP A 28 -9.55 -6.99 -3.03
CA ASP A 28 -10.21 -7.11 -1.73
C ASP A 28 -9.51 -8.07 -0.75
N LEU A 29 -8.18 -8.16 -0.86
CA LEU A 29 -7.39 -8.96 0.08
C LEU A 29 -7.22 -8.23 1.42
N ASN A 30 -7.32 -9.00 2.50
CA ASN A 30 -7.10 -8.48 3.84
C ASN A 30 -5.59 -8.36 4.17
N ALA A 31 -5.26 -7.67 5.26
CA ALA A 31 -3.87 -7.40 5.61
C ALA A 31 -3.04 -8.66 5.95
N VAL A 32 -3.67 -9.76 6.35
CA VAL A 32 -2.99 -11.03 6.61
C VAL A 32 -2.60 -11.69 5.29
N GLN A 33 -3.51 -11.77 4.34
CA GLN A 33 -3.25 -12.30 3.00
C GLN A 33 -2.16 -11.49 2.28
N ILE A 34 -2.23 -10.15 2.36
CA ILE A 34 -1.20 -9.29 1.75
C ILE A 34 0.16 -9.47 2.43
N LYS A 35 0.20 -9.69 3.75
CA LYS A 35 1.44 -9.96 4.49
C LYS A 35 2.10 -11.23 3.95
N GLU A 36 1.32 -12.28 3.76
CA GLU A 36 1.79 -13.55 3.23
C GLU A 36 2.33 -13.41 1.80
N LEU A 37 1.67 -12.61 0.95
CA LEU A 37 2.07 -12.40 -0.45
C LEU A 37 3.27 -11.45 -0.63
N THR A 38 3.41 -10.44 0.23
CA THR A 38 4.44 -9.39 0.07
C THR A 38 5.66 -9.56 0.96
N GLY A 39 5.53 -10.32 2.05
CA GLY A 39 6.53 -10.42 3.12
C GLY A 39 6.65 -9.15 3.98
N LEU A 40 5.81 -8.13 3.75
CA LEU A 40 5.78 -6.92 4.57
C LEU A 40 5.07 -7.18 5.90
N SER A 41 5.41 -6.41 6.94
CA SER A 41 4.71 -6.52 8.22
C SER A 41 3.23 -6.16 8.08
N ARG A 42 2.37 -6.88 8.79
CA ARG A 42 0.92 -6.62 8.83
C ARG A 42 0.63 -5.18 9.27
N GLN A 43 1.45 -4.63 10.16
CA GLN A 43 1.35 -3.23 10.62
C GLN A 43 1.59 -2.24 9.47
N THR A 44 2.63 -2.46 8.66
CA THR A 44 2.91 -1.63 7.48
C THR A 44 1.76 -1.70 6.49
N ILE A 45 1.26 -2.89 6.19
CA ILE A 45 0.12 -3.08 5.28
C ILE A 45 -1.12 -2.35 5.81
N ASN A 46 -1.48 -2.55 7.07
CA ASN A 46 -2.61 -1.86 7.69
C ASN A 46 -2.49 -0.35 7.59
N LYS A 47 -1.30 0.22 7.83
CA LYS A 47 -1.06 1.67 7.68
C LYS A 47 -1.43 2.15 6.27
N TYR A 48 -1.01 1.43 5.23
CA TYR A 48 -1.35 1.79 3.84
C TYR A 48 -2.82 1.57 3.52
N LEU A 49 -3.41 0.44 3.92
CA LEU A 49 -4.83 0.18 3.66
C LEU A 49 -5.73 1.22 4.32
N THR A 50 -5.44 1.61 5.56
CA THR A 50 -6.16 2.68 6.26
C THR A 50 -6.03 4.02 5.53
N ALA A 51 -4.81 4.41 5.15
CA ALA A 51 -4.60 5.65 4.42
C ALA A 51 -5.34 5.68 3.06
N ILE A 52 -5.38 4.55 2.35
CA ILE A 52 -6.13 4.41 1.10
C ILE A 52 -7.63 4.57 1.36
N ARG A 53 -8.19 3.90 2.37
CA ARG A 53 -9.62 4.01 2.71
C ARG A 53 -10.01 5.44 3.11
N LEU A 54 -9.20 6.10 3.94
CA LEU A 54 -9.43 7.51 4.30
C LEU A 54 -9.43 8.40 3.05
N ARG A 55 -8.50 8.19 2.12
CA ARG A 55 -8.45 8.96 0.88
C ARG A 55 -9.68 8.75 -0.01
N ILE A 56 -10.27 7.54 0.00
CA ILE A 56 -11.52 7.24 -0.72
C ILE A 56 -12.70 7.96 -0.07
N VAL A 57 -12.77 7.99 1.28
CA VAL A 57 -13.84 8.68 2.01
C VAL A 57 -13.80 10.20 1.81
N GLU A 58 -12.61 10.77 1.63
CA GLU A 58 -12.41 12.20 1.33
C GLU A 58 -12.77 12.62 -0.10
N LEU A 59 -13.07 11.67 -1.00
CA LEU A 59 -13.44 11.90 -2.41
C LEU A 59 -14.94 11.73 -2.62
#